data_AF-A0A915BRC4-F1
#
_entry.id   AF-A0A915BRC4-F1
#
_cell.length_a   1.000
_cell.length_b   1.000
_cell.length_c   1.000
_cell.angle_alpha   90.00
_cell.angle_beta   90.00
_cell.angle_gamma   90.00
#
_symmetry.space_group_name_H-M   'P 1'
#
loop_
_entity.id
_entity.type
_entity.pdbx_description
1 polymer ?
#
loop_
_entity_poly.entity_id
_entity_poly.type
_entity_poly.pdbx_seq_one_letter_code
_entity_poly.pdbx_strand_id
1 'polypeptide(L)'
;SMFSCFIHRTARDRWFAIRSYEKSLASGKKTSETMTTSKGVVVVHGGCGIIGAMTTEQEQECRTALISSANAAMLELSTGRSALGAVVSAIKVLEDSPRFNAGKGSVFTREGTNEMDAGLMDGFSGAVGGVSTITMIRNPICAAECVLKKSVHSLICGVGAEKFAESNGCVTATRDYFFTKHRYDQLESILKRGDIAQLDHNVRPKSTTGTVGAVALDHDGHLASGSSTGGLTAKEAGRVSDSSIAGAGFYADREIAVSGTGCGDEFIRVSAAKQIADLVRYSGKSLSEACDEVVFVELRQTMAGFIGVDRKDIGEETHADRQTDIRTMQADTHKHAKMHSQTGADRYTRIHGYHTDATSYLREQNSSVLAMTARWHATNGRLNSN
;
A
#
# COMPACT_ATOMS: atom_id res chain seq x y z
N SER A 1 29.74 3.57 5.54
CA SER A 1 28.32 3.94 5.61
C SER A 1 27.65 3.10 6.70
N MET A 2 26.82 3.69 7.57
CA MET A 2 26.11 2.95 8.65
C MET A 2 24.99 2.04 8.12
N PHE A 3 24.52 2.26 6.89
CA PHE A 3 23.40 1.55 6.29
C PHE A 3 23.79 0.84 4.99
N SER A 4 23.09 -0.26 4.67
CA SER A 4 23.15 -0.91 3.36
C SER A 4 21.81 -0.75 2.66
N CYS A 5 21.83 -0.22 1.45
CA CYS A 5 20.66 0.06 0.62
C CYS A 5 20.72 -0.85 -0.61
N PHE A 6 19.75 -1.76 -0.75
CA PHE A 6 19.64 -2.66 -1.89
C PHE A 6 18.48 -2.23 -2.77
N ILE A 7 18.78 -2.01 -4.04
CA ILE A 7 17.74 -1.82 -5.06
C ILE A 7 17.48 -3.19 -5.65
N HIS A 8 16.30 -3.74 -5.39
CA HIS A 8 15.88 -4.96 -6.04
C HIS A 8 15.45 -4.65 -7.48
N ARG A 9 16.26 -5.11 -8.43
CA ARG A 9 15.85 -5.26 -9.84
C ARG A 9 15.56 -6.75 -10.05
N THR A 10 14.30 -7.16 -10.13
CA THR A 10 14.02 -8.50 -10.65
C THR A 10 14.37 -8.52 -12.14
N ALA A 11 14.94 -9.62 -12.62
CA ALA A 11 15.59 -9.70 -13.94
C ALA A 11 14.64 -9.54 -15.14
N ARG A 12 13.34 -9.28 -14.93
CA ARG A 12 12.35 -9.14 -15.99
C ARG A 12 11.42 -7.92 -15.90
N ASP A 13 11.19 -7.33 -14.72
CA ASP A 13 10.33 -6.14 -14.58
C ASP A 13 10.87 -5.17 -13.53
N ARG A 14 11.24 -3.95 -13.94
CA ARG A 14 11.86 -2.97 -13.04
C ARG A 14 10.83 -2.15 -12.29
N TRP A 15 10.52 -2.60 -11.08
CA TRP A 15 9.97 -1.75 -10.04
C TRP A 15 11.04 -0.96 -9.31
N PHE A 16 10.57 0.13 -8.72
CA PHE A 16 11.33 1.02 -7.89
C PHE A 16 11.04 0.71 -6.43
N ALA A 17 11.67 -0.35 -5.92
CA ALA A 17 11.62 -0.70 -4.52
C ALA A 17 13.02 -0.79 -3.92
N ILE A 18 13.15 -0.25 -2.72
CA ILE A 18 14.41 -0.19 -2.00
C ILE A 18 14.25 -0.81 -0.63
N ARG A 19 15.17 -1.71 -0.31
CA ARG A 19 15.36 -2.25 1.02
C ARG A 19 16.53 -1.56 1.69
N SER A 20 16.38 -1.16 2.95
CA SER A 20 17.50 -0.74 3.78
C SER A 20 17.46 -1.42 5.14
N TYR A 21 18.64 -1.71 5.68
CA TYR A 21 18.81 -2.26 7.02
C TYR A 21 19.99 -1.62 7.73
N GLU A 22 19.94 -1.63 9.05
CA GLU A 22 21.05 -1.21 9.90
C GLU A 22 22.10 -2.32 10.02
N LYS A 23 23.37 -1.97 9.84
CA LYS A 23 24.47 -2.91 10.10
C LYS A 23 24.75 -2.92 11.60
N SER A 24 24.61 -4.08 12.23
CA SER A 24 25.09 -4.29 13.60
C SER A 24 26.60 -4.08 13.63
N LEU A 25 27.07 -3.07 14.37
CA LEU A 25 28.46 -2.92 14.71
C LEU A 25 28.76 -3.99 15.77
N ALA A 26 29.39 -5.09 15.37
CA ALA A 26 29.88 -6.10 16.32
C ALA A 26 30.97 -5.47 17.21
N SER A 27 30.56 -4.85 18.32
CA SER A 27 31.49 -4.41 19.35
C SER A 27 31.98 -5.65 20.09
N GLY A 28 33.26 -5.96 19.94
CA GLY A 28 33.88 -7.10 20.62
C GLY A 28 33.83 -6.94 22.14
N LYS A 29 32.91 -7.67 22.80
CA LYS A 29 33.08 -8.26 24.13
C LYS A 29 31.95 -9.27 24.36
N LYS A 30 32.35 -10.55 24.46
CA LYS A 30 31.47 -11.64 24.90
C LYS A 30 31.14 -11.45 26.38
N THR A 31 29.94 -10.98 26.67
CA THR A 31 29.29 -11.22 27.96
C THR A 31 27.89 -11.78 27.70
N SER A 32 27.61 -12.87 28.41
CA SER A 32 26.46 -13.75 28.30
C SER A 32 25.16 -13.04 28.71
N GLU A 33 24.52 -12.39 27.75
CA GLU A 33 23.07 -12.16 27.69
C GLU A 33 22.79 -11.83 26.22
N THR A 34 22.27 -12.80 25.45
CA THR A 34 21.87 -12.60 24.06
C THR A 34 20.61 -11.75 23.99
N MET A 35 20.76 -10.44 24.23
CA MET A 35 19.85 -9.45 23.68
C MET A 35 20.05 -9.48 22.16
N THR A 36 19.15 -10.16 21.45
CA THR A 36 19.01 -10.00 20.00
C THR A 36 18.72 -8.53 19.75
N THR A 37 19.72 -7.75 19.37
CA THR A 37 19.51 -6.38 18.90
C THR A 37 18.72 -6.49 17.59
N SER A 38 17.39 -6.36 17.68
CA SER A 38 16.50 -6.40 16.53
C SER A 38 16.97 -5.37 15.52
N LYS A 39 17.31 -5.82 14.31
CA LYS A 39 17.73 -4.93 13.22
C LYS A 39 16.51 -4.17 12.70
N GLY A 40 16.60 -2.84 12.66
CA GLY A 40 15.62 -2.03 11.95
C GLY A 40 15.60 -2.36 10.46
N VAL A 41 14.41 -2.53 9.90
CA VAL A 41 14.20 -2.83 8.48
C VAL A 41 13.23 -1.83 7.89
N VAL A 42 13.56 -1.32 6.70
CA VAL A 42 12.66 -0.47 5.90
C VAL A 42 12.58 -1.01 4.49
N VAL A 43 11.37 -1.05 3.96
CA VAL A 43 11.12 -1.26 2.54
C VAL A 43 10.21 -0.15 2.02
N VAL A 44 10.51 0.41 0.85
CA VAL A 44 9.72 1.46 0.19
C VAL A 44 9.42 1.10 -1.27
N HIS A 45 8.30 1.59 -1.82
CA HIS A 45 7.98 1.51 -3.25
C HIS A 45 7.53 2.84 -3.85
N GLY A 46 7.75 3.01 -5.16
CA GLY A 46 7.32 4.16 -5.96
C GLY A 46 6.25 3.86 -7.03
N GLY A 47 5.58 2.71 -6.96
CA GLY A 47 4.48 2.33 -7.86
C GLY A 47 4.83 1.28 -8.92
N CYS A 48 3.80 0.77 -9.63
CA CYS A 48 3.92 -0.09 -10.82
C CYS A 48 3.89 0.72 -12.12
N GLY A 49 4.72 0.33 -13.08
CA GLY A 49 4.52 0.76 -14.45
C GLY A 49 5.40 0.05 -15.48
N ILE A 50 5.33 0.52 -16.72
CA ILE A 50 5.96 -0.13 -17.87
C ILE A 50 7.43 0.29 -17.99
N ILE A 51 8.30 -0.68 -18.29
CA ILE A 51 9.73 -0.49 -18.51
C ILE A 51 9.99 0.41 -19.72
N GLY A 52 11.00 1.29 -19.62
CA GLY A 52 11.47 2.11 -20.75
C GLY A 52 10.59 3.32 -21.09
N ALA A 53 9.59 3.63 -20.25
CA ALA A 53 8.76 4.82 -20.39
C ALA A 53 9.45 6.12 -19.91
N MET A 54 10.64 6.01 -19.32
CA MET A 54 11.39 7.12 -18.73
C MET A 54 12.72 7.33 -19.43
N THR A 55 13.23 8.57 -19.44
CA THR A 55 14.62 8.85 -19.80
C THR A 55 15.58 8.39 -18.70
N THR A 56 16.86 8.28 -19.01
CA THR A 56 17.92 7.92 -18.05
C THR A 56 17.96 8.88 -16.86
N GLU A 57 17.79 10.17 -17.12
CA GLU A 57 17.78 11.23 -16.09
C GLU A 57 16.58 11.04 -15.17
N GLN A 58 15.40 10.78 -15.74
CA GLN A 58 14.19 10.53 -14.96
C GLN A 58 14.30 9.25 -14.12
N GLU A 59 14.88 8.16 -14.64
CA GLU A 59 15.16 6.95 -13.85
C GLU A 59 16.11 7.26 -12.68
N GLN A 60 17.14 8.08 -12.92
CA GLN A 60 18.10 8.47 -11.89
C GLN A 60 17.46 9.36 -10.81
N GLU A 61 16.57 10.27 -11.18
CA GLU A 61 15.79 11.08 -10.23
C GLU A 61 14.88 10.20 -9.34
N CYS A 62 14.14 9.27 -9.94
CA CYS A 62 13.33 8.30 -9.19
C CYS A 62 14.18 7.47 -8.23
N ARG A 63 15.33 6.96 -8.70
CA ARG A 63 16.28 6.20 -7.88
C ARG A 63 16.79 7.02 -6.70
N THR A 64 17.15 8.27 -6.94
CA THR A 64 17.65 9.19 -5.90
C THR A 64 16.58 9.47 -4.85
N ALA A 65 15.34 9.68 -5.26
CA ALA A 65 14.24 9.92 -4.35
C ALA A 65 13.89 8.69 -3.49
N LEU A 66 13.92 7.49 -4.04
CA LEU A 66 13.73 6.25 -3.27
C LEU A 66 14.85 6.02 -2.26
N ILE A 67 16.11 6.27 -2.66
CA ILE A 67 17.25 6.16 -1.75
C ILE A 67 17.10 7.16 -0.61
N SER A 68 16.69 8.39 -0.92
CA SER A 68 16.44 9.43 0.07
C SER A 68 15.30 9.06 1.02
N SER A 69 14.23 8.47 0.49
CA SER A 69 13.08 7.97 1.26
C SER A 69 13.50 6.86 2.23
N ALA A 70 14.22 5.85 1.75
CA ALA A 70 14.73 4.78 2.60
C ALA A 70 15.72 5.29 3.65
N ASN A 71 16.62 6.23 3.29
CA ASN A 71 17.56 6.83 4.22
C ASN A 71 16.86 7.66 5.31
N ALA A 72 15.80 8.41 4.96
CA ALA A 72 15.03 9.18 5.93
C ALA A 72 14.38 8.26 6.97
N ALA A 73 13.77 7.16 6.53
CA ALA A 73 13.20 6.16 7.42
C ALA A 73 14.26 5.41 8.26
N MET A 74 15.41 5.07 7.67
CA MET A 74 16.50 4.47 8.44
C MET A 74 17.07 5.41 9.50
N LEU A 75 17.11 6.72 9.23
CA LEU A 75 17.52 7.71 10.23
C LEU A 75 16.56 7.70 11.42
N GLU A 76 15.25 7.65 11.18
CA GLU A 76 14.24 7.49 12.24
C GLU A 76 14.55 6.27 13.12
N LEU A 77 14.71 5.09 12.52
CA LEU A 77 15.00 3.86 13.25
C LEU A 77 16.31 3.96 14.05
N SER A 78 17.40 4.43 13.42
CA SER A 78 18.71 4.54 14.07
C SER A 78 18.76 5.53 15.25
N THR A 79 17.77 6.42 15.35
CA THR A 79 17.63 7.36 16.47
C THR A 79 16.65 6.84 17.53
N GLY A 80 16.25 5.57 17.45
CA GLY A 80 15.34 4.90 18.38
C GLY A 80 13.87 5.29 18.17
N ARG A 81 13.50 5.85 17.01
CA ARG A 81 12.10 6.17 16.70
C ARG A 81 11.36 4.92 16.22
N SER A 82 10.04 4.95 16.32
CA SER A 82 9.17 3.81 16.00
C SER A 82 9.08 3.52 14.50
N ALA A 83 8.68 2.29 14.16
CA ALA A 83 8.37 1.88 12.79
C ALA A 83 7.34 2.82 12.13
N LEU A 84 6.36 3.29 12.90
CA LEU A 84 5.36 4.25 12.44
C LEU A 84 6.00 5.55 11.97
N GLY A 85 6.93 6.11 12.74
CA GLY A 85 7.67 7.32 12.37
C GLY A 85 8.53 7.12 11.13
N ALA A 86 9.17 5.96 11.00
CA ALA A 86 9.97 5.60 9.83
C ALA A 86 9.13 5.56 8.55
N VAL A 87 7.94 4.93 8.58
CA VAL A 87 7.00 4.88 7.44
C VAL A 87 6.57 6.29 7.03
N VAL A 88 6.19 7.15 7.98
CA VAL A 88 5.79 8.54 7.71
C VAL A 88 6.94 9.31 7.05
N SER A 89 8.16 9.23 7.59
CA SER A 89 9.33 9.92 7.03
C SER A 89 9.70 9.42 5.63
N ALA A 90 9.59 8.11 5.36
CA ALA A 90 9.80 7.57 4.01
C ALA A 90 8.78 8.11 3.00
N ILE A 91 7.49 8.02 3.31
CA ILE A 91 6.42 8.39 2.38
C ILE A 91 6.43 9.90 2.14
N LYS A 92 6.71 10.71 3.17
CA LYS A 92 6.81 12.17 3.05
C LYS A 92 7.84 12.59 2.00
N VAL A 93 9.01 11.95 1.97
CA VAL A 93 10.05 12.20 0.94
C VAL A 93 9.53 11.91 -0.46
N LEU A 94 8.73 10.85 -0.63
CA LEU A 94 8.17 10.47 -1.93
C LEU A 94 7.02 11.40 -2.34
N GLU A 95 6.19 11.88 -1.41
CA GLU A 95 5.16 12.89 -1.65
C GLU A 95 5.73 14.25 -2.05
N ASP A 96 6.90 14.62 -1.53
CA ASP A 96 7.58 15.87 -1.92
C ASP A 96 8.22 15.79 -3.32
N SER A 97 8.34 14.59 -3.89
CA SER A 97 8.91 14.37 -5.22
C SER A 97 7.84 14.49 -6.32
N PRO A 98 8.05 15.31 -7.37
CA PRO A 98 7.10 15.43 -8.47
C PRO A 98 7.06 14.19 -9.38
N ARG A 99 7.92 13.20 -9.14
CA ARG A 99 8.04 12.00 -9.97
C ARG A 99 7.08 10.88 -9.60
N PHE A 100 6.55 10.85 -8.38
CA PHE A 100 5.64 9.81 -7.94
C PHE A 100 4.21 10.32 -7.89
N ASN A 101 3.24 9.42 -8.07
CA ASN A 101 1.82 9.78 -8.00
C ASN A 101 1.37 9.82 -6.54
N ALA A 102 1.86 10.81 -5.80
CA ALA A 102 1.48 11.14 -4.44
C ALA A 102 1.95 12.57 -4.13
N GLY A 103 1.23 13.28 -3.26
CA GLY A 103 1.59 14.66 -2.91
C GLY A 103 1.80 15.53 -4.16
N LYS A 104 2.99 16.13 -4.28
CA LYS A 104 3.41 17.04 -5.35
C LYS A 104 3.22 16.50 -6.77
N GLY A 105 3.37 15.19 -6.97
CA GLY A 105 3.29 14.55 -8.28
C GLY A 105 1.95 13.86 -8.56
N SER A 106 0.92 14.15 -7.77
CA SER A 106 -0.41 13.55 -7.88
C SER A 106 -1.03 13.75 -9.26
N VAL A 107 -1.76 12.74 -9.72
CA VAL A 107 -2.57 12.83 -10.93
C VAL A 107 -3.79 13.74 -10.74
N PHE A 108 -4.44 14.06 -11.85
CA PHE A 108 -5.63 14.91 -11.88
C PHE A 108 -6.91 14.09 -12.00
N THR A 109 -7.96 14.57 -11.34
CA THR A 109 -9.35 14.17 -11.61
C THR A 109 -9.75 14.60 -13.01
N ARG A 110 -10.91 14.11 -13.46
CA ARG A 110 -11.51 14.51 -14.74
C ARG A 110 -11.80 16.02 -14.82
N GLU A 111 -11.99 16.67 -13.68
CA GLU A 111 -12.24 18.12 -13.54
C GLU A 111 -10.95 18.96 -13.49
N GLY A 112 -9.77 18.33 -13.56
CA GLY A 112 -8.49 19.04 -13.54
C GLY A 112 -8.02 19.46 -12.13
N THR A 113 -8.52 18.81 -11.08
CA THR A 113 -8.06 19.03 -9.70
C THR A 113 -7.22 17.85 -9.21
N ASN A 114 -6.33 18.07 -8.23
CA ASN A 114 -5.65 16.99 -7.53
C ASN A 114 -6.42 16.63 -6.26
N GLU A 115 -6.72 15.35 -6.08
CA GLU A 115 -7.31 14.79 -4.86
C GLU A 115 -6.46 13.62 -4.40
N MET A 116 -6.08 13.60 -3.13
CA MET A 116 -5.10 12.67 -2.60
C MET A 116 -5.69 11.82 -1.49
N ASP A 117 -5.22 10.58 -1.42
CA ASP A 117 -5.60 9.58 -0.42
C ASP A 117 -4.33 9.05 0.25
N ALA A 118 -4.34 8.90 1.57
CA ALA A 118 -3.24 8.29 2.31
C ALA A 118 -3.73 7.56 3.55
N GLY A 119 -2.95 6.59 4.00
CA GLY A 119 -3.28 5.79 5.16
C GLY A 119 -2.05 5.20 5.83
N LEU A 120 -2.19 4.94 7.11
CA LEU A 120 -1.13 4.51 8.00
C LEU A 120 -1.70 3.55 9.06
N MET A 121 -0.98 2.47 9.35
CA MET A 121 -1.34 1.50 10.38
C MET A 121 -0.15 1.19 11.28
N ASP A 122 -0.38 1.24 12.59
CA ASP A 122 0.52 0.71 13.60
C ASP A 122 0.16 -0.75 13.89
N GLY A 123 1.07 -1.68 13.55
CA GLY A 123 0.86 -3.11 13.73
C GLY A 123 0.87 -3.56 15.19
N PHE A 124 1.45 -2.78 16.11
CA PHE A 124 1.44 -3.14 17.53
C PHE A 124 0.07 -2.88 18.18
N SER A 125 -0.44 -1.65 18.04
CA SER A 125 -1.75 -1.26 18.62
C SER A 125 -2.95 -1.66 17.75
N GLY A 126 -2.73 -1.86 16.45
CA GLY A 126 -3.81 -2.00 15.46
C GLY A 126 -4.47 -0.68 15.09
N ALA A 127 -3.95 0.46 15.57
CA ALA A 127 -4.47 1.78 15.25
C ALA A 127 -4.27 2.09 13.77
N VAL A 128 -5.29 2.71 13.18
CA VAL A 128 -5.31 3.12 11.77
C VAL A 128 -5.64 4.60 11.71
N GLY A 129 -4.97 5.33 10.83
CA GLY A 129 -5.39 6.66 10.41
C GLY A 129 -5.36 6.76 8.90
N GLY A 130 -6.41 7.30 8.33
CA GLY A 130 -6.55 7.50 6.90
C GLY A 130 -7.19 8.85 6.60
N VAL A 131 -6.81 9.40 5.45
CA VAL A 131 -7.45 10.54 4.84
C VAL A 131 -7.75 10.24 3.37
N SER A 132 -8.88 10.72 2.89
CA SER A 132 -9.27 10.58 1.49
C SER A 132 -9.74 11.90 0.91
N THR A 133 -9.60 12.04 -0.40
CA THR A 133 -10.12 13.15 -1.22
C THR A 133 -9.69 14.53 -0.71
N ILE A 134 -8.51 14.62 -0.11
CA ILE A 134 -7.91 15.87 0.35
C ILE A 134 -7.16 16.56 -0.78
N THR A 135 -7.17 17.88 -0.79
CA THR A 135 -6.69 18.71 -1.92
C THR A 135 -5.67 19.75 -1.52
N MET A 136 -5.57 20.08 -0.22
CA MET A 136 -4.74 21.20 0.26
C MET A 136 -3.60 20.80 1.20
N ILE A 137 -3.57 19.58 1.75
CA ILE A 137 -2.49 19.18 2.66
C ILE A 137 -1.28 18.73 1.84
N ARG A 138 -0.13 19.39 2.04
CA ARG A 138 1.11 19.14 1.28
C ARG A 138 1.52 17.67 1.31
N ASN A 139 1.43 17.06 2.49
CA ASN A 139 1.83 15.69 2.77
C ASN A 139 0.65 14.89 3.33
N PRO A 140 -0.17 14.23 2.48
CA PRO A 140 -1.29 13.39 2.91
C PRO A 140 -0.95 12.39 4.03
N ILE A 141 0.23 11.78 4.01
CA ILE A 141 0.63 10.83 5.07
C ILE A 141 0.71 11.48 6.46
N CYS A 142 1.09 12.76 6.55
CA CYS A 142 1.11 13.49 7.82
C CYS A 142 -0.32 13.76 8.33
N ALA A 143 -1.30 13.93 7.43
CA ALA A 143 -2.69 14.04 7.82
C ALA A 143 -3.24 12.69 8.32
N ALA A 144 -2.90 11.58 7.65
CA ALA A 144 -3.20 10.23 8.12
C ALA A 144 -2.59 9.95 9.51
N GLU A 145 -1.34 10.36 9.74
CA GLU A 145 -0.69 10.29 11.06
C GLU A 145 -1.45 11.11 12.12
N CYS A 146 -1.92 12.31 11.78
CA CYS A 146 -2.74 13.10 12.70
C CYS A 146 -4.05 12.39 13.05
N VAL A 147 -4.71 11.75 12.07
CA VAL A 147 -5.94 10.97 12.33
C VAL A 147 -5.65 9.83 13.30
N LEU A 148 -4.56 9.08 13.06
CA LEU A 148 -4.15 7.96 13.91
C LEU A 148 -3.82 8.41 15.34
N LYS A 149 -3.07 9.50 15.51
CA LYS A 149 -2.54 9.91 16.82
C LYS A 149 -3.47 10.82 17.62
N LYS A 150 -4.34 11.58 16.96
CA LYS A 150 -5.06 12.71 17.58
C LYS A 150 -6.58 12.66 17.39
N SER A 151 -7.10 11.57 16.82
CA SER A 151 -8.54 11.39 16.61
C SER A 151 -9.01 10.06 17.20
N VAL A 152 -10.32 9.94 17.44
CA VAL A 152 -10.97 8.68 17.81
C VAL A 152 -11.46 7.88 16.59
N HIS A 153 -11.25 8.42 15.38
CA HIS A 153 -11.68 7.87 14.11
C HIS A 153 -10.50 7.26 13.35
N SER A 154 -10.79 6.28 12.49
CA SER A 154 -9.78 5.64 11.65
C SER A 154 -9.63 6.27 10.27
N LEU A 155 -10.66 6.96 9.78
CA LEU A 155 -10.70 7.53 8.43
C LEU A 155 -11.56 8.81 8.43
N ILE A 156 -11.04 9.89 7.86
CA ILE A 156 -11.75 11.15 7.64
C ILE A 156 -11.57 11.57 6.18
N CYS A 157 -12.58 12.13 5.52
CA CYS A 157 -12.48 12.50 4.10
C CYS A 157 -12.78 13.98 3.82
N GLY A 158 -12.33 14.43 2.64
CA GLY A 158 -12.58 15.74 2.08
C GLY A 158 -12.21 16.90 2.99
N VAL A 159 -13.00 17.98 2.92
CA VAL A 159 -12.76 19.23 3.66
C VAL A 159 -12.72 19.01 5.19
N GLY A 160 -13.44 18.02 5.71
CA GLY A 160 -13.39 17.67 7.13
C GLY A 160 -12.00 17.18 7.56
N ALA A 161 -11.38 16.34 6.73
CA ALA A 161 -10.03 15.84 6.94
C ALA A 161 -8.99 16.97 6.84
N GLU A 162 -9.16 17.90 5.88
CA GLU A 162 -8.25 19.04 5.72
C GLU A 162 -8.27 19.96 6.94
N LYS A 163 -9.46 20.35 7.41
CA LYS A 163 -9.61 21.18 8.61
C LYS A 163 -9.03 20.50 9.84
N PHE A 164 -9.28 19.20 10.00
CA PHE A 164 -8.72 18.43 11.09
C PHE A 164 -7.19 18.42 11.03
N ALA A 165 -6.60 18.11 9.87
CA ALA A 165 -5.17 18.07 9.67
C ALA A 165 -4.50 19.45 9.89
N GLU A 166 -5.07 20.51 9.34
CA GLU A 166 -4.58 21.89 9.49
C GLU A 166 -4.60 22.33 10.97
N SER A 167 -5.71 22.09 11.69
CA SER A 167 -5.81 22.39 13.12
C SER A 167 -4.80 21.62 13.98
N ASN A 168 -4.29 20.50 13.45
CA ASN A 168 -3.29 19.66 14.10
C ASN A 168 -1.85 19.92 13.62
N GLY A 169 -1.64 20.99 12.85
CA GLY A 169 -0.33 21.49 12.43
C GLY A 169 0.19 20.94 11.10
N CYS A 170 -0.65 20.29 10.29
CA CYS A 170 -0.25 19.88 8.95
C CYS A 170 -0.05 21.10 8.04
N VAL A 171 1.03 21.07 7.25
CA VAL A 171 1.35 22.12 6.28
C VAL A 171 0.39 22.03 5.10
N THR A 172 -0.26 23.16 4.80
CA THR A 172 -1.10 23.31 3.61
C THR A 172 -0.26 23.78 2.41
N ALA A 173 -0.73 23.50 1.20
CA ALA A 173 -0.14 23.94 -0.04
C ALA A 173 -1.24 24.34 -1.04
N THR A 174 -0.93 25.26 -1.93
CA THR A 174 -1.83 25.65 -3.01
C THR A 174 -1.81 24.64 -4.15
N ARG A 175 -2.79 24.70 -5.05
CA ARG A 175 -2.87 23.84 -6.24
C ARG A 175 -1.61 23.86 -7.09
N ASP A 176 -0.92 25.01 -7.17
CA ASP A 176 0.32 25.17 -7.93
C ASP A 176 1.44 24.26 -7.43
N TYR A 177 1.45 23.91 -6.14
CA TYR A 177 2.43 22.98 -5.60
C TYR A 177 2.24 21.57 -6.16
N PHE A 178 0.99 21.08 -6.25
CA PHE A 178 0.64 19.75 -6.74
C PHE A 178 0.65 19.64 -8.26
N PHE A 179 0.67 20.77 -8.96
CA PHE A 179 0.66 20.78 -10.41
C PHE A 179 2.00 20.28 -10.98
N THR A 180 1.92 19.35 -11.92
CA THR A 180 3.03 19.06 -12.83
C THR A 180 2.54 18.99 -14.26
N LYS A 181 3.32 19.57 -15.19
CA LYS A 181 3.00 19.56 -16.61
C LYS A 181 2.84 18.14 -17.16
N HIS A 182 3.67 17.21 -16.70
CA HIS A 182 3.62 15.80 -17.10
C HIS A 182 2.27 15.15 -16.76
N ARG A 183 1.78 15.30 -15.51
CA ARG A 183 0.50 14.72 -15.09
C ARG A 183 -0.69 15.42 -15.74
N TYR A 184 -0.57 16.72 -15.99
CA TYR A 184 -1.61 17.47 -16.70
C TYR A 184 -1.73 17.01 -18.16
N ASP A 185 -0.59 16.77 -18.84
CA ASP A 185 -0.58 16.22 -20.19
C ASP A 185 -1.21 14.82 -20.27
N GLN A 186 -1.09 14.01 -19.21
CA GLN A 186 -1.78 12.72 -19.10
C GLN A 186 -3.31 12.89 -19.04
N LEU A 187 -3.81 13.84 -18.25
CA LEU A 187 -5.24 14.16 -18.21
C LEU A 187 -5.75 14.60 -19.59
N GLU A 188 -5.09 15.59 -20.20
CA GLU A 188 -5.46 16.11 -21.52
C GLU A 188 -5.53 15.01 -22.59
N SER A 189 -4.62 14.05 -22.51
CA SER A 189 -4.59 12.89 -23.39
C SER A 189 -5.83 12.00 -23.24
N ILE A 190 -6.25 11.70 -22.01
CA ILE A 190 -7.49 10.95 -21.73
C ILE A 190 -8.72 11.73 -22.23
N LEU A 191 -8.80 13.02 -21.90
CA LEU A 191 -9.96 13.84 -22.25
C LEU A 191 -10.15 13.95 -23.76
N LYS A 192 -9.07 14.14 -24.52
CA LYS A 192 -9.12 14.20 -26.00
C LYS A 192 -9.55 12.88 -26.64
N ARG A 193 -9.23 11.74 -26.01
CA ARG A 193 -9.58 10.40 -26.50
C ARG A 193 -10.98 9.96 -26.07
N GLY A 194 -11.58 10.64 -25.08
CA GLY A 194 -12.84 10.21 -24.48
C GLY A 194 -12.68 8.92 -23.66
N ASP A 195 -11.47 8.63 -23.19
CA ASP A 195 -11.18 7.41 -22.43
C ASP A 195 -11.67 7.51 -20.97
N ILE A 196 -11.84 6.35 -20.33
CA ILE A 196 -12.12 6.25 -18.89
C ILE A 196 -10.86 6.49 -18.03
N ALA A 197 -11.07 6.67 -16.72
CA ALA A 197 -9.99 6.78 -15.74
C ALA A 197 -9.04 5.57 -15.78
N GLN A 198 -7.73 5.83 -15.72
CA GLN A 198 -6.71 4.82 -15.96
C GLN A 198 -5.48 4.98 -15.06
N LEU A 199 -4.78 3.86 -14.85
CA LEU A 199 -3.47 3.84 -14.21
C LEU A 199 -2.42 4.54 -15.08
N ASP A 200 -1.47 5.21 -14.45
CA ASP A 200 -0.49 6.10 -15.08
C ASP A 200 0.31 5.47 -16.24
N HIS A 201 0.53 4.16 -16.18
CA HIS A 201 1.27 3.42 -17.20
C HIS A 201 0.43 3.08 -18.45
N ASN A 202 -0.90 3.20 -18.35
CA ASN A 202 -1.84 3.02 -19.47
C ASN A 202 -2.14 4.36 -20.18
N VAL A 203 -1.76 5.48 -19.59
CA VAL A 203 -2.00 6.83 -20.11
C VAL A 203 -0.79 7.34 -20.88
N ARG A 204 -1.00 8.25 -21.86
CA ARG A 204 0.10 8.93 -22.58
C ARG A 204 0.29 10.36 -22.07
N PRO A 205 1.51 10.84 -21.84
CA PRO A 205 2.77 10.08 -21.87
C PRO A 205 2.79 9.00 -20.78
N LYS A 206 3.40 7.84 -21.09
CA LYS A 206 3.47 6.73 -20.14
C LYS A 206 4.32 7.11 -18.93
N SER A 207 3.93 6.62 -17.76
CA SER A 207 4.76 6.68 -16.55
C SER A 207 5.13 5.28 -16.07
N THR A 208 6.28 5.18 -15.39
CA THR A 208 6.70 3.96 -14.67
C THR A 208 6.42 4.06 -13.16
N THR A 209 6.06 5.25 -12.66
CA THR A 209 5.78 5.51 -11.25
C THR A 209 4.27 5.62 -10.99
N GLY A 210 3.88 5.35 -9.74
CA GLY A 210 2.49 5.33 -9.29
C GLY A 210 2.39 5.62 -7.79
N THR A 211 1.42 4.98 -7.14
CA THR A 211 1.22 5.01 -5.67
C THR A 211 2.51 4.71 -4.93
N VAL A 212 2.76 5.43 -3.83
CA VAL A 212 3.93 5.26 -2.98
C VAL A 212 3.54 4.58 -1.68
N GLY A 213 4.49 3.92 -1.05
CA GLY A 213 4.23 3.27 0.23
C GLY A 213 5.50 2.74 0.88
N ALA A 214 5.39 2.43 2.16
CA ALA A 214 6.49 1.96 2.97
C ALA A 214 6.00 0.99 4.06
N VAL A 215 6.88 0.04 4.41
CA VAL A 215 6.74 -0.83 5.58
C VAL A 215 8.04 -0.76 6.39
N ALA A 216 7.91 -0.85 7.71
CA ALA A 216 9.07 -0.81 8.60
C ALA A 216 8.92 -1.77 9.78
N LEU A 217 10.05 -2.31 10.24
CA LEU A 217 10.23 -2.98 11.54
C LEU A 217 11.22 -2.15 12.37
N ASP A 218 10.87 -1.84 13.62
CA ASP A 218 11.76 -1.15 14.55
C ASP A 218 12.51 -2.08 15.52
N HIS A 219 13.33 -1.49 16.38
CA HIS A 219 14.18 -2.20 17.34
C HIS A 219 13.40 -2.90 18.46
N ASP A 220 12.14 -2.48 18.70
CA ASP A 220 11.24 -3.15 19.65
C ASP A 220 10.48 -4.32 18.98
N GLY A 221 10.69 -4.50 17.68
CA GLY A 221 10.01 -5.51 16.88
C GLY A 221 8.57 -5.12 16.54
N HIS A 222 8.24 -3.82 16.56
CA HIS A 222 6.95 -3.32 16.08
C HIS A 222 7.00 -3.06 14.58
N LEU A 223 5.88 -3.35 13.92
CA LEU A 223 5.69 -3.20 12.49
C LEU A 223 4.75 -2.05 12.20
N ALA A 224 4.97 -1.36 11.08
CA ALA A 224 4.06 -0.37 10.56
C ALA A 224 3.99 -0.44 9.03
N SER A 225 2.86 0.00 8.48
CA SER A 225 2.64 0.10 7.04
C SER A 225 1.86 1.36 6.69
N GLY A 226 2.14 1.94 5.53
CA GLY A 226 1.38 3.06 5.00
C GLY A 226 1.52 3.22 3.50
N SER A 227 0.57 3.96 2.92
CA SER A 227 0.52 4.27 1.49
C SER A 227 0.00 5.69 1.26
N SER A 228 0.34 6.26 0.11
CA SER A 228 -0.15 7.57 -0.34
C SER A 228 -0.28 7.62 -1.87
N THR A 229 -1.33 8.26 -2.38
CA THR A 229 -1.60 8.32 -3.82
C THR A 229 -2.40 9.55 -4.25
N GLY A 230 -2.23 9.96 -5.51
CA GLY A 230 -3.18 10.83 -6.22
C GLY A 230 -4.34 10.04 -6.89
N GLY A 231 -4.26 8.71 -6.94
CA GLY A 231 -5.27 7.83 -7.52
C GLY A 231 -5.07 7.60 -9.02
N LEU A 232 -6.17 7.46 -9.77
CA LEU A 232 -6.15 7.24 -11.22
C LEU A 232 -6.22 8.55 -12.00
N THR A 233 -5.50 8.65 -13.11
CA THR A 233 -5.63 9.82 -13.99
C THR A 233 -7.04 9.87 -14.56
N ALA A 234 -7.65 11.06 -14.53
CA ALA A 234 -9.03 11.31 -14.91
C ALA A 234 -10.08 10.56 -14.06
N LYS A 235 -9.75 10.21 -12.81
CA LYS A 235 -10.75 9.71 -11.84
C LYS A 235 -11.89 10.73 -11.66
N GLU A 236 -13.07 10.23 -11.34
CA GLU A 236 -14.16 11.08 -10.87
C GLU A 236 -13.76 11.79 -9.57
N ALA A 237 -14.15 13.06 -9.42
CA ALA A 237 -13.95 13.79 -8.19
C ALA A 237 -14.67 13.07 -7.04
N GLY A 238 -14.00 12.94 -5.89
CA GLY A 238 -14.49 12.18 -4.75
C GLY A 238 -14.20 10.66 -4.80
N ARG A 239 -13.56 10.13 -5.85
CA ARG A 239 -13.14 8.72 -5.89
C ARG A 239 -12.04 8.46 -4.87
N VAL A 240 -12.28 7.49 -3.99
CA VAL A 240 -11.36 7.04 -2.93
C VAL A 240 -10.54 5.83 -3.38
N SER A 241 -9.23 5.85 -3.13
CA SER A 241 -8.31 4.73 -3.37
C SER A 241 -8.17 3.80 -2.16
N ASP A 242 -7.75 2.57 -2.46
CA ASP A 242 -7.23 1.56 -1.54
C ASP A 242 -6.16 2.11 -0.58
N SER A 243 -5.37 3.11 -1.00
CA SER A 243 -4.26 3.68 -0.22
C SER A 243 -4.70 4.41 1.05
N SER A 244 -6.00 4.68 1.25
CA SER A 244 -6.56 5.20 2.51
C SER A 244 -7.32 4.16 3.33
N ILE A 245 -7.44 2.93 2.82
CA ILE A 245 -8.26 1.86 3.39
C ILE A 245 -7.33 0.76 3.91
N ALA A 246 -7.23 0.65 5.23
CA ALA A 246 -6.50 -0.44 5.86
C ALA A 246 -7.11 -1.81 5.48
N GLY A 247 -6.23 -2.75 5.15
CA GLY A 247 -6.58 -4.06 4.62
C GLY A 247 -6.74 -4.11 3.09
N ALA A 248 -6.89 -2.97 2.41
CA ALA A 248 -6.89 -2.93 0.94
C ALA A 248 -5.50 -2.56 0.40
N GLY A 249 -5.08 -1.30 0.56
CA GLY A 249 -3.80 -0.80 0.04
C GLY A 249 -2.61 -1.06 0.96
N PHE A 250 -2.84 -1.08 2.27
CA PHE A 250 -1.82 -1.33 3.29
C PHE A 250 -2.40 -2.11 4.47
N TYR A 251 -1.57 -2.83 5.19
CA TYR A 251 -1.93 -3.51 6.42
C TYR A 251 -0.70 -3.74 7.30
N ALA A 252 -0.86 -3.68 8.62
CA ALA A 252 0.17 -4.12 9.56
C ALA A 252 -0.47 -4.75 10.80
N ASP A 253 0.14 -5.82 11.29
CA ASP A 253 -0.09 -6.35 12.64
C ASP A 253 1.25 -6.69 13.32
N ARG A 254 1.22 -7.49 14.39
CA ARG A 254 2.41 -7.84 15.17
C ARG A 254 3.37 -8.78 14.44
N GLU A 255 2.91 -9.43 13.38
CA GLU A 255 3.66 -10.44 12.62
C GLU A 255 4.03 -9.95 11.22
N ILE A 256 3.15 -9.17 10.56
CA ILE A 256 3.35 -8.80 9.15
C ILE A 256 2.97 -7.36 8.85
N ALA A 257 3.72 -6.72 7.96
CA ALA A 257 3.37 -5.44 7.34
C ALA A 257 3.42 -5.55 5.82
N VAL A 258 2.42 -4.99 5.12
CA VAL A 258 2.28 -5.02 3.66
C VAL A 258 1.81 -3.66 3.16
N SER A 259 2.39 -3.17 2.06
CA SER A 259 1.91 -2.01 1.30
C SER A 259 1.89 -2.33 -0.18
N GLY A 260 0.84 -1.91 -0.88
CA GLY A 260 0.57 -2.27 -2.26
C GLY A 260 0.33 -1.10 -3.18
N THR A 261 0.31 -1.40 -4.47
CA THR A 261 0.03 -0.44 -5.55
C THR A 261 -0.44 -1.19 -6.80
N GLY A 262 -1.42 -0.60 -7.48
CA GLY A 262 -2.09 -1.19 -8.62
C GLY A 262 -3.45 -0.52 -8.82
N CYS A 263 -4.41 -1.27 -9.37
CA CYS A 263 -5.78 -0.84 -9.50
C CYS A 263 -6.49 -0.86 -8.14
N GLY A 264 -6.62 0.31 -7.50
CA GLY A 264 -7.18 0.43 -6.15
C GLY A 264 -8.58 -0.17 -6.00
N ASP A 265 -9.43 -0.09 -7.03
CA ASP A 265 -10.78 -0.66 -6.98
C ASP A 265 -10.78 -2.20 -6.93
N GLU A 266 -9.76 -2.87 -7.48
CA GLU A 266 -9.58 -4.31 -7.31
C GLU A 266 -9.05 -4.65 -5.92
N PHE A 267 -8.09 -3.87 -5.41
CA PHE A 267 -7.52 -4.08 -4.09
C PHE A 267 -8.58 -3.98 -2.99
N ILE A 268 -9.51 -3.02 -3.12
CA ILE A 268 -10.65 -2.89 -2.22
C ILE A 268 -11.57 -4.11 -2.31
N ARG A 269 -11.91 -4.57 -3.53
CA ARG A 269 -12.83 -5.70 -3.74
C ARG A 269 -12.37 -7.00 -3.08
N VAL A 270 -11.07 -7.25 -3.02
CA VAL A 270 -10.51 -8.49 -2.46
C VAL A 270 -9.82 -8.29 -1.10
N SER A 271 -9.81 -7.07 -0.57
CA SER A 271 -9.03 -6.73 0.64
C SER A 271 -7.56 -7.19 0.53
N ALA A 272 -6.90 -6.79 -0.56
CA ALA A 272 -5.66 -7.41 -1.02
C ALA A 272 -4.55 -7.46 0.05
N ALA A 273 -4.24 -6.34 0.72
CA ALA A 273 -3.20 -6.31 1.74
C ALA A 273 -3.54 -7.19 2.96
N LYS A 274 -4.81 -7.23 3.38
CA LYS A 274 -5.26 -8.10 4.48
C LYS A 274 -5.23 -9.57 4.07
N GLN A 275 -5.62 -9.88 2.84
CA GLN A 275 -5.63 -11.23 2.30
C GLN A 275 -4.22 -11.81 2.28
N ILE A 276 -3.20 -11.02 1.90
CA ILE A 276 -1.79 -11.43 2.00
C ILE A 276 -1.43 -11.79 3.45
N ALA A 277 -1.77 -10.93 4.42
CA ALA A 277 -1.51 -11.20 5.83
C ALA A 277 -2.20 -12.48 6.32
N ASP A 278 -3.43 -12.73 5.88
CA ASP A 278 -4.21 -13.92 6.25
C ASP A 278 -3.67 -15.20 5.62
N LEU A 279 -3.18 -15.14 4.38
CA LEU A 279 -2.53 -16.27 3.72
C LEU A 279 -1.24 -16.66 4.44
N VAL A 280 -0.42 -15.69 4.84
CA VAL A 280 0.79 -15.95 5.64
C VAL A 280 0.41 -16.56 6.98
N ARG A 281 -0.56 -15.97 7.68
CA ARG A 281 -0.92 -16.35 9.04
C ARG A 281 -1.64 -17.69 9.14
N TYR A 282 -2.63 -17.93 8.28
CA TYR A 282 -3.55 -19.04 8.42
C TYR A 282 -3.28 -20.19 7.47
N SER A 283 -2.60 -19.94 6.35
CA SER A 283 -2.26 -20.98 5.37
C SER A 283 -0.79 -21.42 5.42
N GLY A 284 0.02 -20.80 6.28
CA GLY A 284 1.45 -21.10 6.41
C GLY A 284 2.27 -20.80 5.16
N LYS A 285 1.72 -20.02 4.22
CA LYS A 285 2.43 -19.55 3.03
C LYS A 285 3.53 -18.58 3.45
N SER A 286 4.65 -18.60 2.75
CA SER A 286 5.61 -17.51 2.83
C SER A 286 5.00 -16.20 2.34
N LEU A 287 5.57 -15.07 2.75
CA LEU A 287 5.16 -13.74 2.28
C LEU A 287 5.17 -13.65 0.74
N SER A 288 6.20 -14.19 0.07
CA SER A 288 6.22 -14.24 -1.40
C SER A 288 5.08 -15.05 -1.98
N GLU A 289 4.78 -16.23 -1.45
CA GLU A 289 3.71 -17.08 -1.99
C GLU A 289 2.34 -16.44 -1.80
N ALA A 290 2.13 -15.76 -0.68
CA ALA A 290 0.91 -15.01 -0.42
C ALA A 290 0.75 -13.82 -1.39
N CYS A 291 1.82 -13.05 -1.63
CA CYS A 291 1.84 -11.98 -2.62
C CYS A 291 1.55 -12.50 -4.04
N ASP A 292 2.21 -13.59 -4.44
CA ASP A 292 2.03 -14.21 -5.76
C ASP A 292 0.57 -14.68 -5.94
N GLU A 293 -0.02 -15.31 -4.92
CA GLU A 293 -1.42 -15.76 -4.98
C GLU A 293 -2.38 -14.58 -5.18
N VAL A 294 -2.26 -13.52 -4.38
CA VAL A 294 -3.14 -12.36 -4.52
C VAL A 294 -2.96 -11.69 -5.89
N VAL A 295 -1.73 -11.51 -6.36
CA VAL A 295 -1.45 -10.85 -7.65
C VAL A 295 -1.96 -11.65 -8.84
N PHE A 296 -1.79 -12.97 -8.83
CA PHE A 296 -2.04 -13.80 -10.02
C PHE A 296 -3.35 -14.57 -10.02
N VAL A 297 -3.98 -14.74 -8.86
CA VAL A 297 -5.21 -15.51 -8.72
C VAL A 297 -6.40 -14.61 -8.40
N GLU A 298 -6.22 -13.68 -7.46
CA GLU A 298 -7.32 -12.88 -6.92
C GLU A 298 -7.58 -11.59 -7.71
N LEU A 299 -6.51 -10.93 -8.16
CA LEU A 299 -6.62 -9.73 -8.99
C LEU A 299 -6.92 -10.08 -10.45
N ARG A 300 -7.82 -9.30 -11.07
CA ARG A 300 -8.19 -9.47 -12.48
C ARG A 300 -7.22 -8.76 -13.40
N GLN A 301 -6.58 -7.70 -12.92
CA GLN A 301 -5.53 -6.98 -13.62
C GLN A 301 -4.14 -7.45 -13.20
N THR A 302 -3.23 -7.47 -14.19
CA THR A 302 -1.92 -8.11 -14.06
C THR A 302 -0.79 -7.16 -13.65
N MET A 303 -1.07 -5.87 -13.45
CA MET A 303 -0.08 -4.84 -13.09
C MET A 303 -0.30 -4.31 -11.67
N ALA A 304 -0.02 -5.18 -10.70
CA ALA A 304 -0.06 -4.91 -9.28
C ALA A 304 1.27 -5.31 -8.63
N GLY A 305 1.51 -4.84 -7.41
CA GLY A 305 2.65 -5.28 -6.63
C GLY A 305 2.58 -4.85 -5.18
N PHE A 306 3.35 -5.56 -4.36
CA PHE A 306 3.38 -5.39 -2.92
C PHE A 306 4.81 -5.38 -2.42
N ILE A 307 5.04 -4.64 -1.34
CA ILE A 307 6.18 -4.80 -0.46
C ILE A 307 5.66 -5.33 0.87
N GLY A 308 6.48 -6.12 1.56
CA GLY A 308 6.13 -6.53 2.92
C GLY A 308 7.34 -6.91 3.77
N VAL A 309 7.08 -7.02 5.07
CA VAL A 309 7.99 -7.53 6.08
C VAL A 309 7.22 -8.53 6.92
N ASP A 310 7.69 -9.79 6.94
CA ASP A 310 7.31 -10.78 7.95
C ASP A 310 8.34 -10.69 9.08
N ARG A 311 7.87 -10.62 10.33
CA ARG A 311 8.73 -10.59 11.51
C ARG A 311 9.56 -11.87 11.66
N LYS A 312 9.04 -13.03 11.26
CA LYS A 312 9.72 -14.34 11.39
C LYS A 312 10.96 -14.42 10.52
N ASP A 313 10.86 -13.86 9.32
CA ASP A 313 11.89 -13.78 8.30
C ASP A 313 13.16 -13.01 8.74
N ILE A 314 13.08 -12.23 9.83
CA ILE A 314 14.20 -11.43 10.36
C ILE A 314 14.97 -12.15 11.49
N GLY A 315 14.38 -13.18 12.09
CA GLY A 315 14.95 -13.93 13.21
C GLY A 315 15.84 -15.12 12.83
N GLU A 316 15.80 -15.60 11.59
CA GLU A 316 16.64 -16.68 11.12
C GLU A 316 18.00 -16.14 10.64
N GLU A 317 19.08 -16.35 11.40
CA GLU A 317 20.46 -16.08 10.99
C GLU A 317 20.95 -17.05 9.89
N THR A 318 20.16 -17.26 8.83
CA THR A 318 20.55 -18.09 7.68
C THR A 318 21.04 -17.20 6.54
N HIS A 319 22.37 -17.09 6.43
CA HIS A 319 23.11 -16.64 5.25
C HIS A 319 22.41 -15.64 4.29
N ALA A 320 22.52 -14.35 4.63
CA ALA A 320 22.77 -13.19 3.75
C ALA A 320 22.00 -12.95 2.44
N ASP A 321 21.04 -13.76 1.99
CA ASP A 321 20.42 -13.59 0.66
C ASP A 321 18.95 -14.02 0.53
N ARG A 322 18.25 -14.43 1.60
CA ARG A 322 16.83 -14.86 1.50
C ARG A 322 16.00 -14.34 2.66
N GLN A 323 14.71 -14.11 2.37
CA GLN A 323 13.60 -13.80 3.30
C GLN A 323 13.51 -12.38 3.83
N THR A 324 13.28 -11.43 2.93
CA THR A 324 12.24 -10.40 3.12
C THR A 324 11.89 -10.00 1.70
N ASP A 325 10.78 -10.54 1.20
CA ASP A 325 10.49 -10.58 -0.22
C ASP A 325 9.99 -9.23 -0.74
N ILE A 326 10.89 -8.50 -1.42
CA ILE A 326 10.48 -7.47 -2.38
C ILE A 326 10.16 -8.20 -3.67
N ARG A 327 8.88 -8.56 -3.87
CA ARG A 327 8.41 -9.12 -5.14
C ARG A 327 7.26 -8.32 -5.73
N THR A 328 7.50 -7.94 -6.97
CA THR A 328 6.52 -7.39 -7.89
C THR A 328 6.58 -8.27 -9.12
N MET A 329 5.44 -8.83 -9.53
CA MET A 329 5.36 -9.57 -10.78
C MET A 329 4.28 -8.95 -11.67
N GLN A 330 4.67 -8.62 -12.90
CA GLN A 330 3.72 -8.33 -13.97
C GLN A 330 3.25 -9.68 -14.51
N ALA A 331 1.94 -9.96 -14.50
CA ALA A 331 1.47 -11.14 -15.22
C ALA A 331 1.60 -10.89 -16.72
N ASP A 332 2.55 -11.59 -17.33
CA ASP A 332 2.68 -11.71 -18.78
C ASP A 332 1.43 -12.42 -19.30
N THR A 333 0.52 -11.64 -19.91
CA THR A 333 -0.78 -12.12 -20.41
C THR A 333 -0.64 -13.28 -21.39
N HIS A 334 0.53 -13.44 -22.03
CA HIS A 334 0.79 -14.53 -22.97
C HIS A 334 1.12 -15.88 -22.31
N LYS A 335 1.55 -15.91 -21.04
CA LYS A 335 1.83 -17.16 -20.31
C LYS A 335 0.66 -17.65 -19.45
N HIS A 336 -0.12 -16.74 -18.86
CA HIS A 336 -1.30 -17.13 -18.08
C HIS A 336 -2.38 -17.82 -18.93
N ALA A 337 -2.52 -17.42 -20.21
CA ALA A 337 -3.38 -18.14 -21.16
C ALA A 337 -2.97 -19.61 -21.37
N LYS A 338 -1.68 -19.94 -21.23
CA LYS A 338 -1.16 -21.31 -21.31
C LYS A 338 -1.28 -22.12 -20.02
N MET A 339 -1.26 -21.47 -18.85
CA MET A 339 -1.50 -22.16 -17.56
C MET A 339 -2.98 -22.48 -17.35
N HIS A 340 -3.88 -21.57 -17.71
CA HIS A 340 -5.33 -21.79 -17.59
C HIS A 340 -5.88 -22.82 -18.59
N SER A 341 -5.21 -23.06 -19.72
CA SER A 341 -5.62 -24.11 -20.66
C SER A 341 -5.39 -25.54 -20.14
N GLN A 342 -4.65 -25.73 -19.04
CA GLN A 342 -4.38 -27.07 -18.49
C GLN A 342 -5.08 -27.37 -17.17
N THR A 343 -5.66 -26.39 -16.45
CA THR A 343 -6.31 -26.65 -15.14
C THR A 343 -7.57 -25.81 -14.84
N GLY A 344 -8.06 -24.97 -15.77
CA GLY A 344 -9.01 -23.89 -15.42
C GLY A 344 -10.39 -23.91 -16.07
N ALA A 345 -10.80 -24.94 -16.82
CA ALA A 345 -12.05 -24.89 -17.59
C ALA A 345 -13.34 -25.00 -16.74
N ASP A 346 -13.28 -25.55 -15.51
CA ASP A 346 -14.49 -25.89 -14.75
C ASP A 346 -14.94 -24.85 -13.70
N ARG A 347 -14.10 -23.86 -13.36
CA ARG A 347 -14.46 -22.84 -12.35
C ARG A 347 -15.03 -21.54 -12.92
N TYR A 348 -14.83 -21.27 -14.21
CA TYR A 348 -15.21 -19.99 -14.83
C TYR A 348 -16.67 -19.92 -15.32
N THR A 349 -17.32 -21.05 -15.59
CA THR A 349 -18.69 -21.10 -16.17
C THR A 349 -19.82 -20.95 -15.16
N ARG A 350 -19.55 -20.92 -13.84
CA ARG A 350 -20.63 -20.84 -12.82
C ARG A 350 -21.01 -19.43 -12.36
N ILE A 351 -20.25 -18.39 -12.72
CA ILE A 351 -20.44 -17.07 -12.08
C ILE A 351 -21.18 -16.06 -12.98
N HIS A 352 -21.31 -16.26 -14.30
CA HIS A 352 -21.92 -15.24 -15.20
C HIS A 352 -23.03 -15.80 -16.10
N GLY A 353 -24.22 -15.94 -15.53
CA GLY A 353 -25.46 -16.19 -16.27
C GLY A 353 -26.67 -15.63 -15.53
N TYR A 354 -26.81 -14.31 -15.48
CA TYR A 354 -28.05 -13.67 -15.04
C TYR A 354 -28.39 -12.48 -15.93
N HIS A 355 -29.16 -12.74 -16.98
CA HIS A 355 -30.26 -11.87 -17.38
C HIS A 355 -31.44 -12.74 -17.81
N THR A 356 -32.64 -12.27 -17.42
CA THR A 356 -34.00 -12.73 -17.76
C THR A 356 -34.42 -14.10 -17.23
N ASP A 357 -34.91 -14.17 -15.98
CA ASP A 357 -36.36 -14.24 -15.71
C ASP A 357 -36.61 -14.36 -14.20
N ALA A 358 -37.38 -13.43 -13.67
CA ALA A 358 -37.92 -13.51 -12.31
C ALA A 358 -39.11 -14.48 -12.30
N THR A 359 -39.28 -15.23 -11.20
CA THR A 359 -40.51 -15.94 -10.76
C THR A 359 -40.63 -17.49 -10.84
N SER A 360 -39.56 -18.29 -10.89
CA SER A 360 -39.75 -19.76 -10.79
C SER A 360 -38.73 -20.63 -10.04
N TYR A 361 -37.70 -20.09 -9.38
CA TYR A 361 -36.67 -20.91 -8.71
C TYR A 361 -36.60 -20.68 -7.18
N LEU A 362 -37.69 -20.98 -6.47
CA LEU A 362 -37.72 -20.94 -4.98
C LEU A 362 -38.29 -22.22 -4.35
N ARG A 363 -38.05 -23.38 -4.95
CA ARG A 363 -38.26 -24.66 -4.26
C ARG A 363 -37.08 -25.59 -4.49
N GLU A 364 -36.53 -26.05 -3.37
CA GLU A 364 -35.56 -27.13 -3.22
C GLU A 364 -34.11 -26.81 -3.57
N GLN A 365 -33.38 -26.17 -2.64
CA GLN A 365 -32.14 -26.74 -2.06
C GLN A 365 -31.92 -26.17 -0.64
N ASN A 366 -32.07 -27.04 0.35
CA ASN A 366 -31.64 -26.82 1.74
C ASN A 366 -30.13 -27.04 1.86
N SER A 367 -29.50 -26.34 2.81
CA SER A 367 -28.07 -26.33 3.24
C SER A 367 -27.16 -25.38 2.43
N SER A 368 -26.51 -24.34 2.97
CA SER A 368 -26.09 -24.01 4.34
C SER A 368 -25.87 -22.48 4.49
N VAL A 369 -26.91 -21.72 4.81
CA VAL A 369 -26.76 -20.36 5.35
C VAL A 369 -26.65 -20.46 6.87
N LEU A 370 -25.43 -20.53 7.38
CA LEU A 370 -25.15 -20.42 8.81
C LEU A 370 -25.30 -18.94 9.22
N ALA A 371 -26.53 -18.53 9.53
CA ALA A 371 -26.77 -17.25 10.19
C ALA A 371 -26.29 -17.36 11.65
N MET A 372 -25.02 -17.02 11.89
CA MET A 372 -24.53 -16.79 13.26
C MET A 372 -25.20 -15.54 13.81
N THR A 373 -26.28 -15.71 14.56
CA THR A 373 -26.80 -14.66 15.43
C THR A 373 -25.86 -14.55 16.63
N ALA A 374 -25.01 -13.53 16.64
CA ALA A 374 -24.29 -13.14 17.86
C ALA A 374 -25.33 -12.73 18.90
N ARG A 375 -25.57 -13.56 19.92
CA ARG A 375 -26.39 -13.18 21.07
C ARG A 375 -25.60 -12.14 21.87
N TRP A 376 -26.04 -10.90 21.79
CA TRP A 376 -25.63 -9.85 22.70
C TRP A 376 -26.15 -10.21 24.10
N HIS A 377 -25.29 -10.73 24.98
CA HIS A 377 -25.62 -10.92 26.38
C HIS A 377 -25.59 -9.56 27.07
N ALA A 378 -26.75 -8.90 27.15
CA ALA A 378 -26.95 -7.83 28.12
C ALA A 378 -26.95 -8.47 29.52
N THR A 379 -25.89 -8.22 30.30
CA THR A 379 -25.86 -8.56 31.70
C THR A 379 -26.85 -7.65 32.46
N ASN A 380 -27.88 -8.28 33.02
CA ASN A 380 -28.91 -7.64 33.85
C ASN A 380 -28.28 -6.94 35.08
N GLY A 381 -28.11 -5.63 35.01
CA GLY A 381 -27.99 -4.77 36.19
C GLY A 381 -29.38 -4.41 36.71
N ARG A 382 -29.87 -5.12 37.73
CA ARG A 382 -31.01 -4.66 38.53
C ARG A 382 -30.63 -3.36 39.22
N LEU A 383 -31.16 -2.24 38.77
CA LEU A 383 -31.24 -1.02 39.56
C LEU A 383 -32.37 -1.21 40.59
N ASN A 384 -31.99 -1.45 41.84
CA ASN A 384 -32.90 -1.27 42.97
C ASN A 384 -33.13 0.23 43.15
N SER A 385 -34.38 0.65 42.99
CA SER A 385 -34.88 1.93 43.47
C SER A 385 -35.02 1.90 44.99
N ASN A 386 -34.42 2.87 45.67
CA ASN A 386 -34.88 3.44 46.93
C ASN A 386 -34.83 4.95 46.80
#